data_AF-A0A5A9YWL5-F1
#
_entry.id   AF-A0A5A9YWL5-F1
#
_cell.length_a   1.000
_cell.length_b   1.000
_cell.length_c   1.000
_cell.angle_alpha   90.00
_cell.angle_beta   90.00
_cell.angle_gamma   90.00
#
_symmetry.space_group_name_H-M   'P 1'
#
loop_
_entity.id
_entity.type
_entity.pdbx_description
1 polymer ?
#
loop_
_entity_poly.entity_id
_entity_poly.type
_entity_poly.pdbx_seq_one_letter_code
_entity_poly.pdbx_strand_id
1 'polypeptide(L)'
;RSVMYYLASTMHINHAHKMRGSRWADQQSSFDDMKAKVPQTMAASARYVEDHALKGPFVMGDTLSLADPYLFMVCNWLKGDEVDPADYPRISAFMAAMESRASVKAVRAAGMLP
;
A
#
# COMPACT_ATOMS: atom_id res chain seq x y z
N ARG A 1 6.29 3.34 -14.51
CA ARG A 1 5.36 4.50 -14.53
C ARG A 1 3.94 4.09 -14.15
N SER A 2 3.36 3.06 -14.78
CA SER A 2 2.01 2.56 -14.46
C SER A 2 1.76 2.30 -12.97
N VAL A 3 2.69 1.60 -12.28
CA VAL A 3 2.54 1.29 -10.84
C VAL A 3 2.42 2.55 -9.98
N MET A 4 3.30 3.54 -10.16
CA MET A 4 3.24 4.78 -9.36
C MET A 4 1.91 5.54 -9.55
N TYR A 5 1.39 5.57 -10.79
CA TYR A 5 0.09 6.17 -11.05
C TYR A 5 -1.05 5.35 -10.43
N TYR A 6 -1.02 4.02 -10.54
CA TYR A 6 -2.01 3.15 -9.88
C TYR A 6 -2.04 3.37 -8.36
N LEU A 7 -0.87 3.50 -7.71
CA LEU A 7 -0.79 3.84 -6.30
C LEU A 7 -1.43 5.19 -6.02
N ALA A 8 -1.11 6.22 -6.80
CA ALA A 8 -1.61 7.57 -6.60
C ALA A 8 -3.12 7.73 -6.87
N SER A 9 -3.67 7.03 -7.87
CA SER A 9 -5.05 7.21 -8.33
C SER A 9 -6.00 6.10 -7.92
N THR A 10 -5.51 5.02 -7.31
CA THR A 10 -6.35 3.87 -6.94
C THR A 10 -6.05 3.40 -5.52
N MET A 11 -4.88 2.81 -5.24
CA MET A 11 -4.65 2.17 -3.93
C MET A 11 -4.58 3.18 -2.77
N HIS A 12 -3.91 4.31 -2.95
CA HIS A 12 -3.91 5.38 -1.94
C HIS A 12 -5.31 5.99 -1.77
N ILE A 13 -6.09 6.09 -2.85
CA ILE A 13 -7.47 6.57 -2.78
C ILE A 13 -8.34 5.59 -1.98
N ASN A 14 -8.20 4.28 -2.20
CA ASN A 14 -8.90 3.24 -1.42
C ASN A 14 -8.61 3.40 0.09
N HIS A 15 -7.33 3.51 0.47
CA HIS A 15 -6.91 3.76 1.86
C HIS A 15 -7.55 5.05 2.42
N ALA A 16 -7.54 6.13 1.64
CA ALA A 16 -8.01 7.45 2.09
C ALA A 16 -9.48 7.44 2.55
N HIS A 17 -10.33 6.59 1.98
CA HIS A 17 -11.75 6.50 2.33
C HIS A 17 -12.00 6.07 3.78
N LYS A 18 -11.03 5.42 4.42
CA LYS A 18 -11.13 4.99 5.84
C LYS A 18 -11.34 6.14 6.82
N MET A 19 -10.61 7.23 6.61
CA MET A 19 -10.56 8.36 7.55
C MET A 19 -10.90 9.70 6.90
N ARG A 20 -10.93 9.76 5.57
CA ARG A 20 -11.08 11.00 4.78
C ARG A 20 -12.27 10.96 3.84
N GLY A 21 -13.30 10.18 4.18
CA GLY A 21 -14.57 10.12 3.45
C GLY A 21 -15.23 11.49 3.26
N SER A 22 -15.01 12.43 4.18
CA SER A 22 -15.50 13.82 4.09
C SER A 22 -15.01 14.61 2.89
N ARG A 23 -14.02 14.10 2.14
CA ARG A 23 -13.63 14.69 0.85
C ARG A 23 -14.69 14.49 -0.24
N TRP A 24 -15.60 13.52 -0.07
CA TRP A 24 -16.56 13.08 -1.11
C TRP A 24 -18.00 12.97 -0.64
N ALA A 25 -18.26 13.05 0.67
CA ALA A 25 -19.60 12.97 1.24
C ALA A 25 -19.70 13.82 2.51
N ASP A 26 -20.93 14.07 2.98
CA ASP A 26 -21.18 14.87 4.19
C ASP A 26 -21.92 14.08 5.30
N GLN A 27 -22.52 12.94 4.96
CA GLN A 27 -23.32 12.16 5.90
C GLN A 27 -22.47 11.14 6.66
N GLN A 28 -22.70 11.02 7.96
CA GLN A 28 -22.00 10.04 8.79
C GLN A 28 -22.19 8.60 8.30
N SER A 29 -23.41 8.26 7.86
CA SER A 29 -23.72 6.94 7.28
C SER A 29 -22.87 6.63 6.04
N SER A 30 -22.56 7.63 5.21
CA SER A 30 -21.68 7.46 4.05
C SER A 30 -20.23 7.23 4.47
N PHE A 31 -19.76 7.90 5.54
CA PHE A 31 -18.41 7.66 6.07
C PHE A 31 -18.26 6.25 6.62
N ASP A 32 -19.28 5.78 7.34
CA ASP A 32 -19.29 4.44 7.91
C ASP A 32 -19.28 3.37 6.81
N ASP A 33 -20.07 3.54 5.74
CA ASP A 33 -20.08 2.66 4.57
C ASP A 33 -18.74 2.66 3.82
N MET A 34 -18.20 3.85 3.52
CA MET A 34 -16.89 3.99 2.87
C MET A 34 -15.77 3.33 3.69
N LYS A 35 -15.78 3.50 5.02
CA LYS A 35 -14.82 2.86 5.93
C LYS A 35 -14.99 1.35 5.94
N ALA A 36 -16.22 0.84 6.01
CA ALA A 36 -16.50 -0.60 5.98
C ALA A 36 -16.04 -1.28 4.68
N LYS A 37 -15.94 -0.53 3.58
CA LYS A 37 -15.40 -1.04 2.31
C LYS A 37 -13.88 -1.14 2.24
N VAL A 38 -13.13 -0.45 3.10
CA VAL A 38 -11.66 -0.35 3.01
C VAL A 38 -10.96 -1.71 3.01
N PRO A 39 -11.29 -2.68 3.89
CA PRO A 39 -10.63 -3.99 3.86
C PRO A 39 -10.78 -4.69 2.50
N GLN A 40 -11.96 -4.58 1.88
CA GLN A 40 -12.25 -5.20 0.58
C GLN A 40 -11.50 -4.49 -0.56
N THR A 41 -11.50 -3.15 -0.58
CA THR A 41 -10.86 -2.38 -1.67
C THR A 41 -9.34 -2.43 -1.57
N MET A 42 -8.78 -2.42 -0.36
CA MET A 42 -7.34 -2.59 -0.14
C MET A 42 -6.88 -4.02 -0.45
N ALA A 43 -7.66 -5.06 -0.11
CA ALA A 43 -7.36 -6.44 -0.51
C ALA A 43 -7.36 -6.60 -2.03
N ALA A 44 -8.33 -6.00 -2.73
CA ALA A 44 -8.34 -6.00 -4.20
C ALA A 44 -7.10 -5.31 -4.80
N SER A 45 -6.66 -4.18 -4.23
CA SER A 45 -5.41 -3.54 -4.65
C SER A 45 -4.16 -4.35 -4.30
N ALA A 46 -4.13 -5.03 -3.14
CA ALA A 46 -3.03 -5.92 -2.78
C ALA A 46 -2.93 -7.09 -3.77
N ARG A 47 -4.05 -7.72 -4.14
CA ARG A 47 -4.09 -8.75 -5.20
C ARG A 47 -3.55 -8.23 -6.53
N TYR A 48 -3.97 -7.03 -6.96
CA TYR A 48 -3.44 -6.41 -8.17
C TYR A 48 -1.93 -6.20 -8.12
N VAL A 49 -1.40 -5.72 -6.98
CA VAL A 49 0.03 -5.53 -6.78
C VAL A 49 0.79 -6.85 -6.87
N GLU A 50 0.30 -7.88 -6.18
CA GLU A 50 0.85 -9.23 -6.17
C GLU A 50 0.92 -9.83 -7.59
N ASP A 51 -0.16 -9.67 -8.37
CA ASP A 51 -0.25 -10.23 -9.72
C ASP A 51 0.54 -9.47 -10.77
N HIS A 52 0.56 -8.13 -10.68
CA HIS A 52 0.89 -7.28 -11.83
C HIS A 52 1.95 -6.22 -11.56
N ALA A 53 2.18 -5.81 -10.31
CA ALA A 53 3.10 -4.72 -10.01
C ALA A 53 4.51 -5.19 -9.65
N LEU A 54 4.64 -6.37 -9.04
CA LEU A 54 5.92 -6.91 -8.59
C LEU A 54 6.45 -7.97 -9.56
N LYS A 55 7.52 -7.63 -10.29
CA LYS A 55 8.30 -8.63 -11.06
C LYS A 55 9.19 -9.49 -10.16
N GLY A 56 9.62 -8.93 -9.02
CA GLY A 56 10.28 -9.66 -7.93
C GLY A 56 11.81 -9.48 -7.91
N PRO A 57 12.41 -9.15 -6.73
CA PRO A 57 11.74 -8.73 -5.51
C PRO A 57 11.16 -7.30 -5.59
N PHE A 58 11.65 -6.45 -6.49
CA PHE A 58 11.17 -5.08 -6.69
C PHE A 58 10.19 -4.98 -7.86
N VAL A 59 9.59 -3.80 -8.04
CA VAL A 59 8.65 -3.50 -9.13
C VAL A 59 9.27 -3.80 -10.51
N MET A 60 10.56 -3.51 -10.68
CA MET A 60 11.29 -3.72 -11.93
C MET A 60 12.10 -5.02 -11.98
N GLY A 61 11.91 -5.94 -11.02
CA GLY A 61 12.67 -7.17 -10.89
C GLY A 61 13.75 -7.01 -9.82
N ASP A 62 15.01 -7.25 -10.16
CA ASP A 62 16.13 -7.16 -9.21
C ASP A 62 16.63 -5.73 -8.97
N THR A 63 16.15 -4.76 -9.75
CA THR A 63 16.60 -3.37 -9.68
C THR A 63 15.60 -2.49 -8.93
N LEU A 64 16.08 -1.78 -7.91
CA LEU A 64 15.33 -0.74 -7.24
C LEU A 64 14.98 0.39 -8.21
N SER A 65 13.75 0.86 -8.14
CA SER A 65 13.23 2.00 -8.88
C SER A 65 12.51 2.98 -7.95
N LEU A 66 12.09 4.12 -8.49
CA LEU A 66 11.27 5.09 -7.73
C LEU A 66 9.89 4.56 -7.34
N ALA A 67 9.41 3.48 -7.98
CA ALA A 67 8.13 2.88 -7.62
C ALA A 67 8.20 2.13 -6.28
N ASP A 68 9.38 1.64 -5.90
CA ASP A 68 9.55 0.77 -4.73
C ASP A 68 9.37 1.52 -3.40
N PRO A 69 9.98 2.71 -3.17
CA PRO A 69 9.69 3.48 -1.97
C PRO A 69 8.21 3.86 -1.84
N TYR A 70 7.55 4.19 -2.95
CA TYR A 70 6.12 4.54 -2.92
C TYR A 70 5.28 3.30 -2.58
N LEU A 71 5.51 2.18 -3.25
CA LEU A 71 4.80 0.93 -2.97
C LEU A 71 5.02 0.47 -1.53
N PHE A 72 6.25 0.58 -1.02
CA PHE A 72 6.58 0.23 0.36
C PHE A 72 5.76 1.02 1.38
N MET A 73 5.63 2.34 1.19
CA MET A 73 4.79 3.16 2.07
C MET A 73 3.33 2.72 2.05
N VAL A 74 2.78 2.47 0.85
CA VAL A 74 1.37 2.05 0.70
C VAL A 74 1.13 0.66 1.29
N CYS A 75 2.08 -0.27 1.13
CA CYS A 75 1.99 -1.61 1.72
C CYS A 75 2.07 -1.62 3.25
N ASN A 76 2.72 -0.62 3.89
CA ASN A 76 2.72 -0.50 5.36
C ASN A 76 1.31 -0.20 5.93
N TRP A 77 0.34 0.24 5.12
CA TRP A 77 -1.03 0.48 5.58
C TRP A 77 -1.90 -0.78 5.63
N LEU A 78 -1.53 -1.83 4.88
CA LEU A 78 -2.37 -3.02 4.68
C LEU A 78 -2.89 -3.61 5.99
N LYS A 79 -1.99 -3.85 6.96
CA LYS A 79 -2.38 -4.44 8.25
C LYS A 79 -3.35 -3.54 9.02
N GLY A 80 -3.12 -2.22 8.99
CA GLY A 80 -4.02 -1.25 9.59
C GLY A 80 -5.40 -1.26 8.92
N ASP A 81 -5.44 -1.54 7.63
CA ASP A 81 -6.65 -1.64 6.79
C ASP A 81 -7.24 -3.05 6.75
N GLU A 82 -6.88 -3.91 7.71
CA GLU A 82 -7.41 -5.26 7.88
C GLU A 82 -7.11 -6.21 6.71
N VAL A 83 -5.97 -6.00 6.04
CA VAL A 83 -5.43 -6.88 5.01
C VAL A 83 -4.09 -7.45 5.50
N ASP A 84 -3.97 -8.78 5.57
CA ASP A 84 -2.72 -9.41 5.99
C ASP A 84 -1.73 -9.51 4.81
N PRO A 85 -0.55 -8.86 4.85
CA PRO A 85 0.45 -8.99 3.79
C PRO A 85 0.99 -10.42 3.63
N ALA A 86 0.85 -11.28 4.65
CA ALA A 86 1.30 -12.68 4.60
C ALA A 86 0.53 -13.51 3.55
N ASP A 87 -0.69 -13.09 3.18
CA ASP A 87 -1.49 -13.72 2.12
C ASP A 87 -0.94 -13.45 0.71
N TYR A 88 0.06 -12.59 0.59
CA TYR A 88 0.63 -12.11 -0.67
C TYR A 88 2.16 -12.34 -0.69
N PRO A 89 2.62 -13.50 -1.17
CA PRO A 89 4.03 -13.90 -1.10
C PRO A 89 5.02 -12.91 -1.73
N ARG A 90 4.70 -12.31 -2.88
CA ARG A 90 5.59 -11.32 -3.53
C ARG A 90 5.60 -10.02 -2.76
N ILE A 91 4.46 -9.56 -2.24
CA ILE A 91 4.42 -8.39 -1.34
C ILE A 91 5.26 -8.65 -0.09
N SER A 92 5.12 -9.83 0.52
CA SER A 92 5.93 -10.23 1.69
C SER A 92 7.43 -10.21 1.38
N ALA A 93 7.84 -10.79 0.25
CA ALA A 93 9.24 -10.77 -0.19
C ALA A 93 9.75 -9.34 -0.49
N PHE A 94 8.92 -8.53 -1.15
CA PHE A 94 9.22 -7.12 -1.43
C PHE A 94 9.41 -6.30 -0.15
N MET A 95 8.51 -6.46 0.83
CA MET A 95 8.59 -5.77 2.12
C MET A 95 9.88 -6.17 2.86
N ALA A 96 10.20 -7.47 2.93
CA ALA A 96 11.45 -7.95 3.52
C ALA A 96 12.70 -7.38 2.82
N ALA A 97 12.69 -7.33 1.48
CA ALA A 97 13.77 -6.72 0.71
C ALA A 97 13.92 -5.23 1.02
N MET A 98 12.82 -4.48 1.10
CA MET A 98 12.83 -3.05 1.45
C MET A 98 13.31 -2.79 2.88
N GLU A 99 12.85 -3.57 3.88
CA GLU A 99 13.28 -3.46 5.28
C GLU A 99 14.78 -3.68 5.48
N SER A 100 15.42 -4.47 4.61
CA SER A 100 16.86 -4.69 4.67
C SER A 100 17.68 -3.44 4.30
N ARG A 101 17.08 -2.48 3.57
CA ARG A 101 17.80 -1.33 2.99
C ARG A 101 18.15 -0.28 4.04
N ALA A 102 19.36 0.28 3.92
CA ALA A 102 19.84 1.34 4.82
C ALA A 102 18.90 2.57 4.86
N SER A 103 18.32 2.95 3.72
CA SER A 103 17.37 4.07 3.64
C SER A 103 16.09 3.82 4.46
N VAL A 104 15.56 2.59 4.43
CA VAL A 104 14.36 2.21 5.19
C VAL A 104 14.67 2.12 6.68
N LYS A 105 15.82 1.51 7.03
CA LYS A 105 16.30 1.47 8.42
C LYS A 105 16.48 2.87 9.02
N ALA A 106 17.02 3.81 8.25
CA ALA A 106 17.21 5.19 8.69
C ALA A 106 15.86 5.88 9.00
N VAL A 107 14.86 5.77 8.12
CA VAL A 107 13.54 6.39 8.37
C VAL A 107 12.75 5.68 9.48
N ARG A 108 12.95 4.37 9.69
CA ARG A 108 12.42 3.67 10.87
C ARG A 108 13.06 4.18 12.17
N ALA A 109 14.39 4.31 12.20
CA ALA A 109 15.10 4.85 13.36
C ALA A 109 14.70 6.30 13.68
N ALA A 110 14.33 7.07 12.66
CA ALA A 110 13.81 8.43 12.80
C ALA A 110 12.32 8.51 13.20
N GLY A 111 11.61 7.38 13.34
CA GLY A 111 10.20 7.36 13.71
C GLY A 111 9.26 7.94 12.62
N MET A 112 9.69 7.88 11.35
CA MET A 112 8.95 8.51 10.23
C MET A 112 8.03 7.54 9.48
N LEU A 113 8.01 6.26 9.86
CA LEU A 113 7.08 5.27 9.32
C LEU A 113 5.86 5.12 10.25
N PRO A 114 4.67 4.84 9.70
CA PRO A 114 3.46 4.60 10.48
C PRO A 114 3.57 3.35 11.38
#